data_AF-B4PEG2-F1
#
_entry.id   AF-B4PEG2-F1
#
_cell.length_a   1.000
_cell.length_b   1.000
_cell.length_c   1.000
_cell.angle_alpha   90.00
_cell.angle_beta   90.00
_cell.angle_gamma   90.00
#
_symmetry.space_group_name_H-M   'P 1'
#
loop_
_entity.id
_entity.type
_entity.pdbx_description
1 polymer ?
#
loop_
_entity_poly.entity_id
_entity_poly.type
_entity_poly.pdbx_seq_one_letter_code
_entity_poly.pdbx_strand_id
1 'polypeptide(L)'
;MVLYIENCLKTDEIWVPVETSFRMSKQNSTGFRSILKNIYKREMRGNRKQGYDMEDTESQKPEKKSSSERKEDRKERRKEQELERKREVERRKELAREKEQEKQLEKQNQQKWQKELEKERQREKEMQRDQLRQEPSTSSKRVNAEITKFDEEFERDLEKLERSICQLDFRSKTMATMWMDKLRHPPHNATEARSRNIIAAHLLKCSGDSIFKKEPFNHPPPPQNLTTIREKMVLTRDSTCHGMPISKQKEPSANLTQLFSDSYDGGKFLSQLPVPRDGAFFIYHMQPNL
;
A
#
# COMPACT_ATOMS: atom_id res chain seq x y z
N MET A 1 37.58 -3.48 -16.52
CA MET A 1 37.03 -3.12 -17.84
C MET A 1 35.70 -2.44 -17.56
N VAL A 2 35.72 -1.11 -17.51
CA VAL A 2 34.58 -0.26 -17.13
C VAL A 2 34.01 0.28 -18.44
N LEU A 3 32.81 -0.13 -18.82
CA LEU A 3 32.12 0.38 -20.00
C LEU A 3 30.72 0.90 -19.62
N TYR A 4 30.62 2.22 -19.65
CA TYR A 4 29.52 3.04 -20.19
C TYR A 4 28.07 2.64 -19.86
N ILE A 5 27.53 3.26 -18.81
CA ILE A 5 26.11 3.65 -18.77
C ILE A 5 26.06 5.14 -19.17
N GLU A 6 25.89 5.44 -20.46
CA GLU A 6 25.91 6.84 -20.92
C GLU A 6 24.75 7.25 -21.83
N ASN A 7 23.74 6.38 -22.06
CA ASN A 7 22.72 6.66 -23.08
C ASN A 7 21.26 6.81 -22.59
N CYS A 8 21.01 7.09 -21.32
CA CYS A 8 19.63 7.34 -20.85
C CYS A 8 19.40 8.58 -19.98
N LEU A 9 20.44 9.32 -19.61
CA LEU A 9 20.31 10.53 -18.79
C LEU A 9 21.13 11.67 -19.39
N LYS A 10 20.54 12.37 -20.35
CA LYS A 10 20.94 13.74 -20.69
C LYS A 10 19.84 14.69 -20.23
N THR A 11 19.93 15.07 -18.95
CA THR A 11 19.47 16.36 -18.44
C THR A 11 20.47 16.76 -17.37
N ASP A 12 21.27 17.77 -17.69
CA ASP A 12 22.28 18.37 -16.81
C ASP A 12 21.60 19.08 -15.65
N GLU A 13 21.47 18.40 -14.50
CA GLU A 13 21.29 19.07 -13.21
C GLU A 13 22.30 18.52 -12.20
N ILE A 14 23.14 19.43 -11.74
CA ILE A 14 24.22 19.24 -10.78
C ILE A 14 23.60 18.89 -9.42
N TRP A 15 23.73 17.64 -8.98
CA TRP A 15 23.39 17.23 -7.62
C TRP A 15 24.59 17.38 -6.69
N VAL A 16 24.49 18.30 -5.74
CA VAL A 16 25.41 18.43 -4.59
C VAL A 16 24.86 17.59 -3.44
N PRO A 17 25.66 16.70 -2.81
CA PRO A 17 25.18 15.89 -1.70
C PRO A 17 25.11 16.72 -0.41
N VAL A 18 23.94 16.72 0.24
CA VAL A 18 23.74 17.25 1.59
C VAL A 18 23.67 16.07 2.56
N GLU A 19 24.75 15.86 3.31
CA GLU A 19 24.75 14.94 4.45
C GLU A 19 23.96 15.56 5.61
N THR A 20 22.87 14.92 6.03
CA THR A 20 22.18 15.26 7.28
C THR A 20 22.16 14.03 8.19
N SER A 21 23.07 14.03 9.16
CA SER A 21 23.09 13.09 10.29
C SER A 21 21.99 13.49 11.28
N PHE A 22 20.89 12.72 11.34
CA PHE A 22 19.84 12.90 12.34
C PHE A 22 19.94 11.81 13.43
N ARG A 23 20.31 12.23 14.65
CA ARG A 23 20.49 11.38 15.83
C ARG A 23 19.20 11.44 16.66
N MET A 24 18.41 10.36 16.70
CA MET A 24 17.21 10.30 17.54
C MET A 24 17.49 9.69 18.92
N SER A 25 17.17 10.47 19.95
CA SER A 25 17.13 10.08 21.36
C SER A 25 15.85 9.32 21.68
N LYS A 26 15.96 8.24 22.47
CA LYS A 26 14.83 7.44 23.00
C LYS A 26 14.56 7.85 24.44
N GLN A 27 13.39 8.39 24.72
CA GLN A 27 12.82 8.39 26.08
C GLN A 27 11.32 8.09 26.07
N ASN A 28 11.00 6.97 26.73
CA ASN A 28 9.85 6.62 27.58
C ASN A 28 8.55 7.43 27.52
N SER A 29 7.42 6.74 27.38
CA SER A 29 6.23 7.00 28.23
C SER A 29 5.31 5.78 28.31
N THR A 30 5.51 5.00 29.36
CA THR A 30 4.52 4.08 29.92
C THR A 30 3.46 4.88 30.68
N GLY A 31 2.19 4.65 30.35
CA GLY A 31 1.10 4.69 31.32
C GLY A 31 0.11 5.85 31.18
N PHE A 32 -1.01 5.62 30.51
CA PHE A 32 -2.30 6.29 30.79
C PHE A 32 -3.46 5.39 30.33
N ARG A 33 -3.82 4.40 31.15
CA ARG A 33 -4.95 3.48 30.90
C ARG A 33 -6.21 3.75 31.76
N SER A 34 -6.33 4.91 32.40
CA SER A 34 -7.31 5.08 33.51
C SER A 34 -8.39 6.17 33.36
N ILE A 35 -8.60 6.81 32.21
CA ILE A 35 -9.51 7.98 32.12
C ILE A 35 -10.59 7.83 31.02
N LEU A 36 -11.20 6.64 30.89
CA LEU A 36 -12.22 6.39 29.84
C LEU A 36 -13.60 5.92 30.35
N LYS A 37 -13.97 6.20 31.60
CA LYS A 37 -15.29 5.75 32.13
C LYS A 37 -16.35 6.83 32.39
N ASN A 38 -16.09 8.12 32.18
CA ASN A 38 -17.01 9.18 32.66
C ASN A 38 -17.68 10.07 31.60
N ILE A 39 -17.57 9.81 30.29
CA ILE A 39 -18.12 10.68 29.23
C ILE A 39 -19.18 9.96 28.37
N TYR A 40 -20.06 9.16 28.98
CA TYR A 40 -21.18 8.52 28.23
C TYR A 40 -22.57 8.95 28.70
N LYS A 41 -22.69 9.96 29.58
CA LYS A 41 -23.98 10.37 30.16
C LYS A 41 -24.46 11.80 29.82
N ARG A 42 -23.79 12.54 28.93
CA ARG A 42 -24.09 13.98 28.72
C ARG A 42 -24.50 14.42 27.31
N GLU A 43 -24.80 13.50 26.39
CA GLU A 43 -25.13 13.83 24.98
C GLU A 43 -26.56 13.43 24.56
N MET A 44 -27.57 13.64 25.42
CA MET A 44 -28.98 13.42 25.03
C MET A 44 -29.88 14.63 25.24
N ARG A 45 -29.34 15.85 25.32
CA ARG A 45 -30.14 17.09 25.32
C ARG A 45 -29.40 18.24 24.66
N GLY A 46 -29.82 18.57 23.44
CA GLY A 46 -29.64 19.91 22.88
C GLY A 46 -28.92 19.96 21.55
N ASN A 47 -29.67 19.88 20.45
CA ASN A 47 -29.46 20.81 19.34
C ASN A 47 -30.66 20.82 18.39
N ARG A 48 -31.61 21.72 18.67
CA ARG A 48 -32.52 22.30 17.67
C ARG A 48 -31.93 23.67 17.32
N LYS A 49 -31.37 23.79 16.12
CA LYS A 49 -31.08 25.05 15.43
C LYS A 49 -31.52 24.85 13.97
N GLN A 50 -32.43 25.66 13.43
CA GLN A 50 -32.25 27.07 13.02
C GLN A 50 -31.49 27.15 11.69
N GLY A 51 -32.14 27.77 10.70
CA GLY A 51 -31.59 28.14 9.40
C GLY A 51 -32.55 27.83 8.25
N TYR A 52 -33.23 28.82 7.67
CA TYR A 52 -32.64 29.66 6.63
C TYR A 52 -33.57 30.75 6.10
N ASP A 53 -32.90 31.75 5.54
CA ASP A 53 -33.28 33.05 5.01
C ASP A 53 -34.36 33.10 3.93
N MET A 54 -34.92 34.32 3.83
CA MET A 54 -35.81 34.81 2.79
C MET A 54 -35.05 35.18 1.52
N GLU A 55 -35.58 34.82 0.36
CA GLU A 55 -35.51 35.66 -0.84
C GLU A 55 -36.84 35.60 -1.61
N ASP A 56 -37.20 36.75 -2.15
CA ASP A 56 -38.45 37.11 -2.81
C ASP A 56 -38.75 36.27 -4.06
N THR A 57 -40.02 35.86 -4.20
CA THR A 57 -40.60 35.57 -5.52
C THR A 57 -42.07 35.96 -5.55
N GLU A 58 -42.42 36.73 -6.58
CA GLU A 58 -43.73 37.29 -6.88
C GLU A 58 -44.92 36.37 -6.59
N SER A 59 -45.90 36.96 -5.91
CA SER A 59 -47.17 36.35 -5.53
C SER A 59 -48.06 36.07 -6.74
N GLN A 60 -47.99 34.84 -7.27
CA GLN A 60 -49.13 34.23 -7.94
C GLN A 60 -50.01 33.52 -6.90
N LYS A 61 -51.27 33.96 -6.78
CA LYS A 61 -52.29 33.36 -5.90
C LYS A 61 -52.41 31.85 -6.20
N PRO A 62 -52.10 30.95 -5.25
CA PRO A 62 -52.33 29.54 -5.46
C PRO A 62 -53.83 29.27 -5.32
N GLU A 63 -54.42 28.71 -6.38
CA GLU A 63 -55.77 28.17 -6.36
C GLU A 63 -55.97 27.24 -5.16
N LYS A 64 -57.12 27.40 -4.50
CA LYS A 64 -57.54 26.67 -3.31
C LYS A 64 -57.82 25.21 -3.68
N LYS A 65 -56.76 24.42 -3.91
CA LYS A 65 -56.88 22.96 -3.96
C LYS A 65 -57.38 22.44 -2.62
N SER A 66 -58.37 21.56 -2.69
CA SER A 66 -59.11 21.04 -1.54
C SER A 66 -58.16 20.41 -0.51
N SER A 67 -58.46 20.50 0.79
CA SER A 67 -57.59 19.98 1.85
C SER A 67 -57.36 18.46 1.80
N SER A 68 -58.11 17.76 0.95
CA SER A 68 -57.98 16.34 0.64
C SER A 68 -56.76 16.06 -0.24
N GLU A 69 -56.55 16.80 -1.33
CA GLU A 69 -55.42 16.57 -2.26
C GLU A 69 -54.06 16.77 -1.58
N ARG A 70 -53.92 17.77 -0.71
CA ARG A 70 -52.66 18.01 0.03
C ARG A 70 -52.32 16.89 1.02
N LYS A 71 -53.30 16.13 1.50
CA LYS A 71 -53.06 14.96 2.36
C LYS A 71 -52.61 13.75 1.56
N GLU A 72 -53.07 13.62 0.33
CA GLU A 72 -52.75 12.51 -0.56
C GLU A 72 -51.32 12.60 -1.08
N ASP A 73 -50.90 13.77 -1.57
CA ASP A 73 -49.52 14.05 -1.99
C ASP A 73 -48.50 13.82 -0.86
N ARG A 74 -48.85 14.22 0.38
CA ARG A 74 -47.99 13.97 1.56
C ARG A 74 -47.87 12.48 1.90
N LYS A 75 -48.90 11.68 1.62
CA LYS A 75 -48.89 10.23 1.84
C LYS A 75 -48.10 9.52 0.73
N GLU A 76 -48.17 10.03 -0.50
CA GLU A 76 -47.41 9.54 -1.64
C GLU A 76 -45.91 9.77 -1.48
N ARG A 77 -45.48 11.00 -1.15
CA ARG A 77 -44.07 11.30 -0.85
C ARG A 77 -43.49 10.44 0.28
N ARG A 78 -44.30 10.12 1.30
CA ARG A 78 -43.86 9.23 2.40
C ARG A 78 -43.64 7.79 1.91
N LYS A 79 -44.54 7.27 1.06
CA LYS A 79 -44.39 5.94 0.46
C LYS A 79 -43.17 5.89 -0.47
N GLU A 80 -42.94 6.94 -1.25
CA GLU A 80 -41.78 7.03 -2.14
C GLU A 80 -40.46 7.03 -1.35
N GLN A 81 -40.35 7.85 -0.30
CA GLN A 81 -39.18 7.86 0.59
C GLN A 81 -38.94 6.51 1.28
N GLU A 82 -40.00 5.79 1.66
CA GLU A 82 -39.90 4.47 2.26
C GLU A 82 -39.39 3.43 1.25
N LEU A 83 -39.89 3.50 0.01
CA LEU A 83 -39.45 2.63 -1.08
C LEU A 83 -38.00 2.90 -1.49
N GLU A 84 -37.59 4.17 -1.49
CA GLU A 84 -36.20 4.58 -1.75
C GLU A 84 -35.25 4.07 -0.65
N ARG A 85 -35.62 4.22 0.63
CA ARG A 85 -34.85 3.62 1.74
C ARG A 85 -34.72 2.11 1.61
N LYS A 86 -35.79 1.43 1.16
CA LYS A 86 -35.77 -0.02 0.95
C LYS A 86 -34.76 -0.42 -0.15
N ARG A 87 -34.74 0.30 -1.28
CA ARG A 87 -33.76 0.10 -2.36
C ARG A 87 -32.32 0.36 -1.91
N GLU A 88 -32.11 1.40 -1.11
CA GLU A 88 -30.78 1.73 -0.58
C GLU A 88 -30.25 0.66 0.37
N VAL A 89 -31.10 0.11 1.25
CA VAL A 89 -30.75 -1.01 2.13
C VAL A 89 -30.40 -2.27 1.32
N GLU A 90 -31.12 -2.52 0.23
CA GLU A 90 -30.85 -3.65 -0.66
C GLU A 90 -29.51 -3.52 -1.37
N ARG A 91 -29.20 -2.36 -1.94
CA ARG A 91 -27.87 -2.06 -2.54
C ARG A 91 -26.74 -2.25 -1.54
N ARG A 92 -26.90 -1.76 -0.29
CA ARG A 92 -25.90 -1.96 0.76
C ARG A 92 -25.69 -3.43 1.12
N LYS A 93 -26.76 -4.24 1.13
CA LYS A 93 -26.66 -5.69 1.37
C LYS A 93 -25.98 -6.42 0.22
N GLU A 94 -26.18 -5.98 -1.01
CA GLU A 94 -25.50 -6.55 -2.18
C GLU A 94 -24.00 -6.25 -2.18
N LEU A 95 -23.62 -4.98 -1.99
CA LEU A 95 -22.22 -4.56 -1.82
C LEU A 95 -21.53 -5.30 -0.66
N ALA A 96 -22.22 -5.54 0.44
CA ALA A 96 -21.66 -6.29 1.56
C ALA A 96 -21.39 -7.76 1.20
N ARG A 97 -22.29 -8.40 0.45
CA ARG A 97 -22.10 -9.79 -0.02
C ARG A 97 -20.97 -9.89 -1.04
N GLU A 98 -20.87 -8.97 -1.97
CA GLU A 98 -19.79 -8.91 -2.95
C GLU A 98 -18.42 -8.73 -2.27
N LYS A 99 -18.33 -7.77 -1.34
CA LYS A 99 -17.11 -7.54 -0.55
C LYS A 99 -16.72 -8.75 0.29
N GLU A 100 -17.70 -9.51 0.80
CA GLU A 100 -17.43 -10.75 1.52
C GLU A 100 -16.91 -11.85 0.61
N GLN A 101 -17.47 -12.02 -0.59
CA GLN A 101 -16.98 -12.97 -1.59
C GLN A 101 -15.57 -12.64 -2.06
N GLU A 102 -15.28 -11.36 -2.33
CA GLU A 102 -13.94 -10.89 -2.70
C GLU A 102 -12.93 -11.22 -1.59
N LYS A 103 -13.28 -10.94 -0.33
CA LYS A 103 -12.43 -11.26 0.82
C LYS A 103 -12.21 -12.77 1.00
N GLN A 104 -13.20 -13.60 0.69
CA GLN A 104 -13.04 -15.06 0.72
C GLN A 104 -12.11 -15.55 -0.39
N LEU A 105 -12.27 -15.02 -1.61
CA LEU A 105 -11.41 -15.35 -2.76
C LEU A 105 -9.97 -14.93 -2.50
N GLU A 106 -9.76 -13.72 -1.96
CA GLU A 106 -8.44 -13.22 -1.59
C GLU A 106 -7.77 -14.14 -0.55
N LYS A 107 -8.49 -14.57 0.48
CA LYS A 107 -7.98 -15.54 1.46
C LYS A 107 -7.61 -16.88 0.84
N GLN A 108 -8.41 -17.40 -0.10
CA GLN A 108 -8.10 -18.65 -0.78
C GLN A 108 -6.82 -18.52 -1.62
N ASN A 109 -6.68 -17.42 -2.38
CA ASN A 109 -5.47 -17.14 -3.14
C ASN A 109 -4.25 -17.02 -2.23
N GLN A 110 -4.37 -16.32 -1.10
CA GLN A 110 -3.30 -16.23 -0.09
C GLN A 110 -2.88 -17.62 0.44
N GLN A 111 -3.84 -18.49 0.76
CA GLN A 111 -3.53 -19.85 1.23
C GLN A 111 -2.88 -20.72 0.14
N LYS A 112 -3.35 -20.63 -1.10
CA LYS A 112 -2.75 -21.34 -2.23
C LYS A 112 -1.29 -20.91 -2.42
N TRP A 113 -1.03 -19.62 -2.36
CA TRP A 113 0.30 -19.05 -2.49
C TRP A 113 1.24 -19.46 -1.35
N GLN A 114 0.75 -19.48 -0.10
CA GLN A 114 1.53 -19.99 1.03
C GLN A 114 1.89 -21.46 0.88
N LYS A 115 0.98 -22.30 0.37
CA LYS A 115 1.27 -23.71 0.08
C LYS A 115 2.33 -23.87 -1.01
N GLU A 116 2.31 -23.02 -2.03
CA GLU A 116 3.33 -23.02 -3.08
C GLU A 116 4.70 -22.60 -2.56
N LEU A 117 4.76 -21.55 -1.72
CA LEU A 117 5.99 -21.13 -1.04
C LEU A 117 6.57 -22.26 -0.16
N GLU A 118 5.70 -22.94 0.59
CA GLU A 118 6.11 -24.08 1.41
C GLU A 118 6.66 -25.23 0.56
N LYS A 119 5.98 -25.54 -0.55
CA LYS A 119 6.41 -26.57 -1.50
C LYS A 119 7.77 -26.22 -2.12
N GLU A 120 8.01 -24.97 -2.48
CA GLU A 120 9.31 -24.53 -3.00
C GLU A 120 10.41 -24.60 -1.94
N ARG A 121 10.12 -24.19 -0.71
CA ARG A 121 11.04 -24.36 0.42
C ARG A 121 11.39 -25.83 0.66
N GLN A 122 10.43 -26.73 0.46
CA GLN A 122 10.67 -28.16 0.60
C GLN A 122 11.54 -28.71 -0.54
N ARG A 123 11.32 -28.26 -1.79
CA ARG A 123 12.23 -28.55 -2.91
C ARG A 123 13.65 -28.01 -2.65
N GLU A 124 13.77 -26.83 -2.05
CA GLU A 124 15.06 -26.25 -1.67
C GLU A 124 15.79 -27.12 -0.64
N LYS A 125 15.07 -27.62 0.38
CA LYS A 125 15.62 -28.57 1.36
C LYS A 125 16.02 -29.91 0.75
N GLU A 126 15.26 -30.40 -0.22
CA GLU A 126 15.55 -31.66 -0.93
C GLU A 126 16.80 -31.52 -1.80
N MET A 127 16.92 -30.45 -2.59
CA MET A 127 18.13 -30.17 -3.35
C MET A 127 19.38 -30.06 -2.46
N GLN A 128 19.25 -29.47 -1.26
CA GLN A 128 20.36 -29.42 -0.30
C GLN A 128 20.70 -30.81 0.27
N ARG A 129 19.71 -31.68 0.50
CA ARG A 129 19.95 -33.05 0.98
C ARG A 129 20.59 -33.93 -0.07
N ASP A 130 20.16 -33.81 -1.32
CA ASP A 130 20.75 -34.55 -2.44
C ASP A 130 22.20 -34.12 -2.69
N GLN A 131 22.48 -32.82 -2.56
CA GLN A 131 23.84 -32.30 -2.53
C GLN A 131 24.68 -32.91 -1.41
N LEU A 132 24.12 -33.03 -0.20
CA LEU A 132 24.84 -33.58 0.95
C LEU A 132 25.07 -35.10 0.82
N ARG A 133 24.16 -35.83 0.16
CA ARG A 133 24.28 -37.28 -0.07
C ARG A 133 25.24 -37.64 -1.19
N GLN A 134 25.50 -36.74 -2.14
CA GLN A 134 26.36 -37.04 -3.29
C GLN A 134 27.87 -36.79 -3.06
N GLU A 135 28.33 -36.20 -1.94
CA GLU A 135 29.74 -35.75 -1.88
C GLU A 135 30.46 -35.99 -0.54
N PRO A 136 31.55 -36.80 -0.55
CA PRO A 136 32.65 -36.71 0.39
C PRO A 136 33.72 -35.66 -0.04
N SER A 137 34.05 -34.74 0.86
CA SER A 137 35.43 -34.24 1.08
C SER A 137 36.10 -33.22 0.12
N THR A 138 35.43 -32.25 -0.52
CA THR A 138 36.14 -31.08 -1.15
C THR A 138 35.39 -29.74 -1.03
N SER A 139 35.20 -29.21 0.19
CA SER A 139 34.15 -28.20 0.49
C SER A 139 34.44 -26.72 0.17
N SER A 140 35.69 -26.30 -0.10
CA SER A 140 35.99 -24.86 -0.28
C SER A 140 35.89 -24.37 -1.74
N LYS A 141 36.26 -25.21 -2.72
CA LYS A 141 36.39 -24.77 -4.12
C LYS A 141 35.05 -24.66 -4.88
N ARG A 142 34.00 -25.35 -4.42
CA ARG A 142 32.71 -25.49 -5.14
C ARG A 142 31.63 -24.48 -4.74
N VAL A 143 31.67 -23.89 -3.55
CA VAL A 143 30.73 -22.81 -3.16
C VAL A 143 30.82 -21.64 -4.17
N ASN A 144 32.02 -21.35 -4.66
CA ASN A 144 32.25 -20.37 -5.71
C ASN A 144 31.63 -20.78 -7.05
N ALA A 145 31.59 -22.06 -7.40
CA ALA A 145 31.07 -22.52 -8.69
C ALA A 145 29.54 -22.35 -8.79
N GLU A 146 28.80 -22.60 -7.72
CA GLU A 146 27.35 -22.36 -7.70
C GLU A 146 27.00 -20.88 -7.73
N ILE A 147 27.71 -20.06 -6.95
CA ILE A 147 27.54 -18.61 -6.96
C ILE A 147 27.83 -18.06 -8.36
N THR A 148 28.88 -18.54 -9.02
CA THR A 148 29.22 -18.15 -10.40
C THR A 148 28.06 -18.45 -11.37
N LYS A 149 27.44 -19.64 -11.26
CA LYS A 149 26.28 -19.98 -12.09
C LYS A 149 25.08 -19.05 -11.82
N PHE A 150 24.85 -18.69 -10.56
CA PHE A 150 23.81 -17.72 -10.20
C PHE A 150 24.14 -16.32 -10.69
N ASP A 151 25.40 -15.91 -10.69
CA ASP A 151 25.85 -14.63 -11.25
C ASP A 151 25.62 -14.57 -12.76
N GLU A 152 25.97 -15.62 -13.50
CA GLU A 152 25.70 -15.68 -14.95
C GLU A 152 24.20 -15.60 -15.29
N GLU A 153 23.35 -16.25 -14.49
CA GLU A 153 21.89 -16.14 -14.65
C GLU A 153 21.39 -14.73 -14.30
N PHE A 154 21.91 -14.15 -13.22
CA PHE A 154 21.57 -12.81 -12.79
C PHE A 154 21.91 -11.76 -13.86
N GLU A 155 23.13 -11.78 -14.40
CA GLU A 155 23.57 -10.80 -15.40
C GLU A 155 22.69 -10.84 -16.65
N ARG A 156 22.31 -12.05 -17.13
CA ARG A 156 21.40 -12.19 -18.26
C ARG A 156 20.01 -11.59 -17.99
N ASP A 157 19.47 -11.79 -16.80
CA ASP A 157 18.16 -11.26 -16.44
C ASP A 157 18.22 -9.75 -16.17
N LEU A 158 19.33 -9.26 -15.60
CA LEU A 158 19.58 -7.85 -15.35
C LEU A 158 19.69 -7.06 -16.66
N GLU A 159 20.45 -7.55 -17.64
CA GLU A 159 20.55 -6.92 -18.96
C GLU A 159 19.19 -6.78 -19.65
N LYS A 160 18.34 -7.82 -19.56
CA LYS A 160 16.98 -7.76 -20.12
C LYS A 160 16.12 -6.75 -19.38
N LEU A 161 16.25 -6.71 -18.05
CA LEU A 161 15.52 -5.79 -17.20
C LEU A 161 15.90 -4.34 -17.53
N GLU A 162 17.20 -4.04 -17.70
CA GLU A 162 17.70 -2.72 -18.13
C GLU A 162 17.05 -2.22 -19.42
N ARG A 163 16.97 -3.09 -20.43
CA ARG A 163 16.33 -2.75 -21.72
C ARG A 163 14.85 -2.48 -21.53
N SER A 164 14.16 -3.26 -20.69
CA SER A 164 12.71 -3.10 -20.45
C SER A 164 12.38 -1.81 -19.71
N ILE A 165 13.26 -1.33 -18.83
CA ILE A 165 13.02 -0.13 -18.00
C ILE A 165 12.98 1.15 -18.82
N CYS A 166 13.63 1.17 -19.99
CA CYS A 166 13.66 2.34 -20.87
C CYS A 166 12.25 2.82 -21.28
N GLN A 167 11.28 1.92 -21.33
CA GLN A 167 9.90 2.20 -21.73
C GLN A 167 9.00 2.65 -20.57
N LEU A 168 9.49 2.62 -19.33
CA LEU A 168 8.71 2.99 -18.15
C LEU A 168 8.60 4.52 -17.98
N ASP A 169 7.59 4.94 -17.22
CA ASP A 169 7.46 6.33 -16.77
C ASP A 169 8.53 6.71 -15.75
N PHE A 170 8.79 8.01 -15.58
CA PHE A 170 9.88 8.52 -14.74
C PHE A 170 9.88 7.92 -13.34
N ARG A 171 8.72 7.89 -12.66
CA ARG A 171 8.60 7.39 -11.29
C ARG A 171 8.88 5.88 -11.20
N SER A 172 8.40 5.10 -12.16
CA SER A 172 8.68 3.66 -12.26
C SER A 172 10.16 3.40 -12.56
N LYS A 173 10.79 4.19 -13.45
CA LYS A 173 12.23 4.13 -13.73
C LYS A 173 13.04 4.35 -12.46
N THR A 174 12.70 5.35 -11.65
CA THR A 174 13.39 5.59 -10.37
C THR A 174 13.35 4.36 -9.47
N MET A 175 12.19 3.71 -9.30
CA MET A 175 12.11 2.50 -8.48
C MET A 175 12.89 1.34 -9.08
N ALA A 176 12.77 1.15 -10.39
CA ALA A 176 13.48 0.10 -11.08
C ALA A 176 14.98 0.24 -10.87
N THR A 177 15.52 1.45 -11.02
CA THR A 177 16.93 1.76 -10.75
C THR A 177 17.33 1.45 -9.31
N MET A 178 16.54 1.87 -8.31
CA MET A 178 16.86 1.58 -6.90
C MET A 178 16.84 0.07 -6.60
N TRP A 179 15.87 -0.65 -7.14
CA TRP A 179 15.77 -2.10 -6.98
C TRP A 179 16.92 -2.83 -7.67
N MET A 180 17.27 -2.43 -8.89
CA MET A 180 18.43 -2.93 -9.59
C MET A 180 19.73 -2.68 -8.84
N ASP A 181 19.91 -1.47 -8.31
CA ASP A 181 21.08 -1.14 -7.51
C ASP A 181 21.20 -2.06 -6.28
N LYS A 182 20.10 -2.28 -5.56
CA LYS A 182 20.04 -3.25 -4.46
C LYS A 182 20.38 -4.67 -4.92
N LEU A 183 19.93 -5.10 -6.09
CA LEU A 183 20.19 -6.44 -6.63
C LEU A 183 21.64 -6.61 -7.10
N ARG A 184 22.30 -5.55 -7.58
CA ARG A 184 23.72 -5.60 -8.00
C ARG A 184 24.68 -5.81 -6.83
N HIS A 185 24.24 -5.61 -5.58
CA HIS A 185 25.09 -5.88 -4.43
C HIS A 185 25.49 -7.37 -4.39
N PRO A 186 26.80 -7.68 -4.28
CA PRO A 186 27.27 -9.06 -4.25
C PRO A 186 26.64 -9.85 -3.09
N PRO A 187 26.04 -11.03 -3.35
CA PRO A 187 25.42 -11.84 -2.31
C PRO A 187 26.46 -12.43 -1.36
N HIS A 188 26.14 -12.51 -0.07
CA HIS A 188 27.06 -13.07 0.93
C HIS A 188 27.06 -14.60 0.97
N ASN A 189 26.03 -15.24 0.43
CA ASN A 189 25.86 -16.70 0.41
C ASN A 189 24.97 -17.17 -0.75
N ALA A 190 24.98 -18.47 -1.04
CA ALA A 190 24.20 -19.06 -2.14
C ALA A 190 22.68 -18.86 -2.01
N THR A 191 22.13 -18.81 -0.79
CA THR A 191 20.70 -18.57 -0.55
C THR A 191 20.31 -17.13 -0.92
N GLU A 192 21.17 -16.16 -0.60
CA GLU A 192 21.00 -14.77 -1.00
C GLU A 192 21.16 -14.59 -2.51
N ALA A 193 22.13 -15.27 -3.14
CA ALA A 193 22.30 -15.28 -4.59
C ALA A 193 21.04 -15.83 -5.31
N ARG A 194 20.48 -16.94 -4.81
CA ARG A 194 19.20 -17.46 -5.32
C ARG A 194 18.06 -16.46 -5.14
N SER A 195 18.00 -15.80 -3.99
CA SER A 195 16.94 -14.81 -3.71
C SER A 195 17.04 -13.60 -4.63
N ARG A 196 18.26 -13.12 -4.93
CA ARG A 196 18.53 -12.09 -5.93
C ARG A 196 17.97 -12.49 -7.30
N ASN A 197 18.27 -13.71 -7.76
CA ASN A 197 17.82 -14.20 -9.07
C ASN A 197 16.29 -14.32 -9.14
N ILE A 198 15.64 -14.80 -8.09
CA ILE A 198 14.17 -14.89 -8.03
C ILE A 198 13.53 -13.50 -8.12
N ILE A 199 14.04 -12.52 -7.38
CA ILE A 199 13.51 -11.16 -7.41
C ILE A 199 13.75 -10.53 -8.80
N ALA A 200 14.95 -10.68 -9.37
CA ALA A 200 15.28 -10.15 -10.69
C ALA A 200 14.39 -10.76 -11.79
N ALA A 201 14.23 -12.08 -11.80
CA ALA A 201 13.35 -12.78 -12.73
C ALA A 201 11.89 -12.34 -12.60
N HIS A 202 11.41 -12.11 -11.37
CA HIS A 202 10.06 -11.61 -11.13
C HIS A 202 9.88 -10.18 -11.66
N LEU A 203 10.83 -9.28 -11.37
CA LEU A 203 10.80 -7.90 -11.88
C LEU A 203 10.79 -7.86 -13.42
N LEU A 204 11.62 -8.71 -14.05
CA LEU A 204 11.67 -8.83 -15.50
C LEU A 204 10.35 -9.34 -16.07
N LYS A 205 9.81 -10.43 -15.51
CA LYS A 205 8.53 -11.03 -15.92
C LYS A 205 7.38 -10.04 -15.82
N CYS A 206 7.38 -9.20 -14.80
CA CYS A 206 6.27 -8.29 -14.48
C CYS A 206 6.50 -6.83 -14.93
N SER A 207 7.59 -6.56 -15.64
CA SER A 207 7.93 -5.23 -16.16
C SER A 207 6.82 -4.61 -17.01
N GLY A 208 6.12 -5.43 -17.82
CA GLY A 208 4.97 -5.02 -18.62
C GLY A 208 3.69 -4.71 -17.83
N ASP A 209 3.55 -5.23 -16.61
CA ASP A 209 2.35 -5.11 -15.78
C ASP A 209 2.40 -3.95 -14.78
N SER A 210 3.23 -2.94 -15.07
CA SER A 210 3.47 -1.79 -14.20
C SER A 210 3.84 -2.19 -12.76
N ILE A 211 4.73 -3.18 -12.60
CA ILE A 211 5.12 -3.72 -11.29
C ILE A 211 5.60 -2.64 -10.32
N PHE A 212 6.28 -1.60 -10.80
CA PHE A 212 6.77 -0.48 -9.98
C PHE A 212 5.68 0.51 -9.54
N LYS A 213 4.42 0.27 -9.92
CA LYS A 213 3.25 0.98 -9.37
C LYS A 213 2.52 0.16 -8.31
N LYS A 214 2.94 -1.10 -8.12
CA LYS A 214 2.35 -2.05 -7.18
C LYS A 214 3.32 -2.27 -6.02
N GLU A 215 2.74 -2.39 -4.83
CA GLU A 215 3.50 -2.86 -3.68
C GLU A 215 4.07 -4.26 -3.95
N PRO A 216 5.28 -4.55 -3.43
CA PRO A 216 6.15 -3.67 -2.63
C PRO A 216 7.15 -2.86 -3.49
N PHE A 217 7.10 -2.99 -4.81
CA PHE A 217 8.07 -2.42 -5.74
C PHE A 217 7.79 -0.95 -6.10
N ASN A 218 6.67 -0.40 -5.65
CA ASN A 218 6.35 1.04 -5.69
C ASN A 218 7.18 1.88 -4.70
N HIS A 219 7.88 1.22 -3.78
CA HIS A 219 8.77 1.83 -2.80
C HIS A 219 10.23 1.42 -3.02
N PRO A 220 11.18 2.24 -2.52
CA PRO A 220 12.58 1.85 -2.42
C PRO A 220 12.75 0.46 -1.77
N PRO A 221 13.72 -0.33 -2.22
CA PRO A 221 14.01 -1.61 -1.58
C PRO A 221 14.36 -1.40 -0.10
N PRO A 222 13.81 -2.20 0.82
CA PRO A 222 14.09 -2.06 2.23
C PRO A 222 15.55 -2.47 2.53
N PRO A 223 16.13 -2.02 3.66
CA PRO A 223 17.53 -2.24 3.98
C PRO A 223 17.88 -3.70 4.33
N GLN A 224 16.87 -4.58 4.46
CA GLN A 224 17.10 -5.99 4.79
C GLN A 224 17.85 -6.74 3.68
N ASN A 225 18.31 -7.95 4.00
CA ASN A 225 18.95 -8.85 3.02
C ASN A 225 17.91 -9.42 2.02
N LEU A 226 18.38 -9.86 0.85
CA LEU A 226 17.49 -10.28 -0.24
C LEU A 226 16.68 -11.53 0.11
N THR A 227 17.20 -12.42 0.97
CA THR A 227 16.48 -13.58 1.48
C THR A 227 15.26 -13.19 2.29
N THR A 228 15.42 -12.29 3.26
CA THR A 228 14.31 -11.78 4.11
C THR A 228 13.30 -11.04 3.26
N ILE A 229 13.78 -10.27 2.27
CA ILE A 229 12.93 -9.56 1.34
C ILE A 229 12.07 -10.56 0.56
N ARG A 230 12.70 -11.56 -0.08
CA ARG A 230 12.00 -12.64 -0.82
C ARG A 230 10.94 -13.30 0.04
N GLU A 231 11.27 -13.65 1.28
CA GLU A 231 10.34 -14.31 2.22
C GLU A 231 9.16 -13.42 2.61
N LYS A 232 9.39 -12.14 2.90
CA LYS A 232 8.31 -11.19 3.24
C LYS A 232 7.39 -10.92 2.06
N MET A 233 7.96 -10.87 0.86
CA MET A 233 7.21 -10.70 -0.38
C MET A 233 6.57 -12.01 -0.85
N VAL A 234 6.96 -13.13 -0.24
CA VAL A 234 6.49 -14.47 -0.58
C VAL A 234 6.78 -14.80 -2.05
N LEU A 235 7.95 -14.40 -2.57
CA LEU A 235 8.29 -14.57 -3.98
C LEU A 235 8.88 -15.96 -4.26
N THR A 236 8.40 -16.53 -5.36
CA THR A 236 8.76 -17.83 -5.94
C THR A 236 9.17 -17.64 -7.41
N ARG A 237 9.89 -18.59 -8.01
CA ARG A 237 10.27 -18.50 -9.44
C ARG A 237 9.04 -18.43 -10.37
N ASP A 238 7.95 -19.06 -9.96
CA ASP A 238 6.71 -19.16 -10.74
C ASP A 238 5.68 -18.06 -10.40
N SER A 239 6.01 -17.15 -9.48
CA SER A 239 5.11 -16.08 -9.03
C SER A 239 4.46 -15.31 -10.20
N THR A 240 3.14 -15.16 -10.15
CA THR A 240 2.37 -14.32 -11.09
C THR A 240 2.49 -12.83 -10.77
N CYS A 241 2.35 -11.98 -11.78
CA CYS A 241 2.46 -10.52 -11.67
C CYS A 241 1.24 -9.83 -11.03
N HIS A 242 0.14 -10.57 -10.93
CA HIS A 242 -1.08 -10.17 -10.24
C HIS A 242 -1.23 -11.07 -9.01
N GLY A 243 -1.30 -10.48 -7.82
CA GLY A 243 -1.62 -11.22 -6.60
C GLY A 243 -0.49 -11.36 -5.58
N MET A 244 0.49 -10.46 -5.52
CA MET A 244 1.32 -10.40 -4.31
C MET A 244 0.44 -9.98 -3.13
N PRO A 245 0.27 -10.83 -2.09
CA PRO A 245 -0.51 -10.46 -0.94
C PRO A 245 0.31 -9.48 -0.12
N ILE A 246 -0.03 -8.20 -0.24
CA ILE A 246 0.59 -7.15 0.56
C ILE A 246 0.16 -7.39 2.00
N SER A 247 1.14 -7.53 2.89
CA SER A 247 0.97 -7.39 4.33
C SER A 247 0.21 -6.09 4.61
N LYS A 248 -1.11 -6.22 4.80
CA LYS A 248 -2.07 -5.22 5.26
C LYS A 248 -1.76 -3.82 4.73
N GLN A 249 -2.40 -3.46 3.63
CA GLN A 249 -2.65 -2.07 3.27
C GLN A 249 -3.09 -1.34 4.55
N LYS A 250 -2.17 -0.61 5.19
CA LYS A 250 -2.51 0.24 6.33
C LYS A 250 -3.38 1.30 5.68
N GLU A 251 -4.69 1.27 5.94
CA GLU A 251 -5.60 2.16 5.23
C GLU A 251 -5.00 3.58 5.27
N PRO A 252 -4.84 4.26 4.12
CA PRO A 252 -4.27 5.60 4.09
C PRO A 252 -5.07 6.59 4.97
N SER A 253 -6.31 6.25 5.31
CA SER A 253 -7.18 6.95 6.25
C SER A 253 -6.81 6.76 7.73
N ALA A 254 -6.05 5.73 8.12
CA ALA A 254 -5.81 5.43 9.54
C ALA A 254 -5.02 6.55 10.24
N ASN A 255 -4.02 7.10 9.54
CA ASN A 255 -3.21 8.21 10.07
C ASN A 255 -4.02 9.53 10.08
N LEU A 256 -4.89 9.76 9.09
CA LEU A 256 -5.76 10.94 9.04
C LEU A 256 -6.87 10.88 10.10
N THR A 257 -7.44 9.70 10.32
CA THR A 257 -8.45 9.46 11.37
C THR A 257 -7.85 9.71 12.74
N GLN A 258 -6.61 9.26 12.96
CA GLN A 258 -5.87 9.54 14.19
C GLN A 258 -5.55 11.04 14.34
N LEU A 259 -5.13 11.71 13.26
CA LEU A 259 -4.87 13.15 13.28
C LEU A 259 -6.13 13.96 13.64
N PHE A 260 -7.28 13.60 13.08
CA PHE A 260 -8.55 14.26 13.40
C PHE A 260 -8.98 13.96 14.83
N SER A 261 -8.82 12.72 15.33
CA SER A 261 -9.15 12.41 16.72
C SER A 261 -8.26 13.11 17.74
N ASP A 262 -7.00 13.36 17.40
CA ASP A 262 -6.02 13.94 18.31
C ASP A 262 -6.07 15.49 18.32
N SER A 263 -6.79 16.09 17.36
CA SER A 263 -7.02 17.53 17.32
C SER A 263 -8.10 17.97 18.32
N TYR A 264 -7.94 19.18 18.88
CA TYR A 264 -8.80 19.70 19.95
C TYR A 264 -10.30 19.70 19.62
N ASP A 265 -10.65 19.86 18.34
CA ASP A 265 -12.02 19.94 17.85
C ASP A 265 -12.47 18.70 17.07
N GLY A 266 -11.72 17.60 17.14
CA GLY A 266 -12.04 16.36 16.44
C GLY A 266 -11.90 16.48 14.91
N GLY A 267 -11.11 17.43 14.42
CA GLY A 267 -10.80 17.63 13.01
C GLY A 267 -11.78 18.54 12.29
N LYS A 268 -12.73 19.17 13.01
CA LYS A 268 -13.75 20.05 12.41
C LYS A 268 -13.14 21.22 11.65
N PHE A 269 -12.12 21.86 12.20
CA PHE A 269 -11.38 22.94 11.57
C PHE A 269 -10.60 22.42 10.37
N LEU A 270 -9.82 21.34 10.55
CA LEU A 270 -9.02 20.73 9.47
C LEU A 270 -9.89 20.26 8.29
N SER A 271 -11.11 19.79 8.55
CA SER A 271 -12.06 19.34 7.52
C SER A 271 -12.65 20.47 6.67
N GLN A 272 -12.59 21.72 7.16
CA GLN A 272 -13.07 22.91 6.44
C GLN A 272 -11.97 23.59 5.63
N LEU A 273 -10.70 23.24 5.88
CA LEU A 273 -9.59 23.82 5.13
C LEU A 273 -9.59 23.24 3.71
N PRO A 274 -9.40 24.10 2.69
CA PRO A 274 -9.21 23.62 1.33
C PRO A 274 -7.94 22.76 1.30
N VAL A 275 -8.10 21.47 0.99
CA VAL A 275 -6.95 20.57 0.82
C VAL A 275 -6.21 21.01 -0.44
N PRO A 276 -4.93 21.43 -0.33
CA PRO A 276 -4.13 21.74 -1.51
C PRO A 276 -4.07 20.49 -2.39
N ARG A 277 -4.47 20.60 -3.66
CA ARG A 277 -4.41 19.46 -4.60
C ARG A 277 -2.97 19.02 -4.87
N ASP A 278 -2.04 19.97 -4.79
CA ASP A 278 -0.60 19.78 -4.86
C ASP A 278 0.08 20.65 -3.80
N GLY A 279 0.99 20.08 -3.01
CA GLY A 279 1.74 20.77 -1.97
C GLY A 279 1.92 19.97 -0.68
N ALA A 280 2.72 20.49 0.25
CA ALA A 280 2.88 19.96 1.60
C ALA A 280 2.27 20.94 2.61
N PHE A 281 1.58 20.42 3.62
CA PHE A 281 1.15 21.21 4.78
C PHE A 281 1.75 20.62 6.05
N PHE A 282 1.97 21.48 7.05
CA PHE A 282 2.41 21.08 8.37
C PHE A 282 1.43 21.64 9.41
N ILE A 283 1.14 20.85 10.44
CA ILE A 283 0.27 21.26 11.54
C ILE A 283 1.16 21.51 12.75
N TYR A 284 1.22 22.76 13.21
CA TYR A 284 1.92 23.11 14.44
C TYR A 284 0.98 22.96 15.64
N HIS A 285 1.28 21.99 16.50
CA HIS A 285 0.56 21.82 17.76
C HIS A 285 1.23 22.69 18.84
N MET A 286 0.75 23.91 19.02
CA MET A 286 1.21 24.80 20.08
C MET A 286 0.52 24.42 21.39
N GLN A 287 1.29 23.97 22.40
CA GLN A 287 0.74 23.89 23.76
C GLN A 287 0.62 25.31 24.32
N PRO A 288 -0.55 25.73 24.82
CA PRO A 288 -0.62 26.98 25.56
C PRO A 288 0.28 26.86 26.79
N ASN A 289 1.16 27.83 26.98
CA ASN A 289 2.01 27.92 28.18
C ASN A 289 1.08 27.89 29.40
N LEU A 290 1.22 26.85 30.22
CA LEU A 290 0.58 26.73 31.54
C LEU A 290 1.33 27.58 32.55
#